data_AF-X0VC84-F1
#
_entry.id   AF-X0VC84-F1
#
_cell.length_a   1.000
_cell.length_b   1.000
_cell.length_c   1.000
_cell.angle_alpha   90.00
_cell.angle_beta   90.00
_cell.angle_gamma   90.00
#
_symmetry.space_group_name_H-M   'P 1'
#
loop_
_entity.id
_entity.type
_entity.pdbx_description
1 polymer ?
#
loop_
_entity_poly.entity_id
_entity_poly.type
_entity_poly.pdbx_seq_one_letter_code
_entity_poly.pdbx_strand_id
1 'polypeptide(L)'
;ENSDSPYGTFDQGGNVWEWNEALIGSSRGLRGGSFNYYDDSLHASHRGYSDPSGEYGLFGFRVSEVPEPATLTLLTLGGLAILRRRRSCGGRA
;
A
#
# COMPACT_ATOMS: atom_id res chain seq x y z
N GLU A 1 -8.62 -8.15 19.64
CA GLU A 1 -7.39 -7.46 19.21
C GLU A 1 -7.35 -6.02 19.71
N ASN A 2 -6.16 -5.45 19.95
CA ASN A 2 -5.98 -4.12 20.52
C ASN A 2 -5.22 -3.13 19.60
N SER A 3 -5.07 -3.44 18.31
CA SER A 3 -4.39 -2.59 17.32
C SER A 3 -5.09 -2.53 15.96
N ASP A 4 -6.35 -2.96 15.89
CA ASP A 4 -7.14 -2.92 14.65
C ASP A 4 -7.43 -1.48 14.23
N SER A 5 -7.34 -1.23 12.94
CA SER A 5 -7.68 0.06 12.35
C SER A 5 -9.05 -0.02 11.66
N PRO A 6 -9.70 1.14 11.39
CA PRO A 6 -10.92 1.16 10.58
C PRO A 6 -10.80 0.50 9.20
N TYR A 7 -9.58 0.22 8.74
CA TYR A 7 -9.26 -0.41 7.46
C TYR A 7 -8.88 -1.91 7.59
N GLY A 8 -9.03 -2.52 8.77
CA GLY A 8 -8.75 -3.94 8.99
C GLY A 8 -7.26 -4.28 8.98
N THR A 9 -6.41 -3.31 9.35
CA THR A 9 -4.97 -3.46 9.42
C THR A 9 -4.48 -3.28 10.85
N PHE A 10 -3.43 -4.03 11.19
CA PHE A 10 -2.89 -4.10 12.55
C PHE A 10 -1.50 -3.47 12.62
N ASP A 11 -1.14 -3.04 13.83
CA ASP A 11 0.20 -2.63 14.23
C ASP A 11 0.79 -1.46 13.41
N GLN A 12 -0.05 -0.57 12.89
CA GLN A 12 0.40 0.63 12.16
C GLN A 12 0.87 1.79 13.07
N GLY A 13 0.87 1.59 14.38
CA GLY A 13 1.25 2.57 15.41
C GLY A 13 2.04 1.92 16.54
N GLY A 14 3.01 1.07 16.20
CA GLY A 14 3.83 0.33 17.15
C GLY A 14 4.53 -0.86 16.50
N ASN A 15 4.97 -1.82 17.32
CA ASN A 15 5.76 -2.97 16.89
C ASN A 15 7.13 -2.56 16.28
N VAL A 16 7.19 -2.29 14.99
CA VAL A 16 8.43 -1.90 14.28
C VAL A 16 8.17 -0.75 13.33
N TRP A 17 9.19 0.07 13.10
CA TRP A 17 9.14 1.09 12.07
C TRP A 17 9.04 0.45 10.70
N GLU A 18 8.18 0.96 9.84
CA GLU A 18 7.97 0.38 8.51
C GLU A 18 8.53 1.29 7.43
N TRP A 19 9.44 0.73 6.62
CA TRP A 19 9.95 1.39 5.42
C TRP A 19 8.84 1.68 4.41
N ASN A 20 8.96 2.82 3.73
CA ASN A 20 8.19 3.15 2.53
C ASN A 20 9.09 3.78 1.46
N GLU A 21 8.53 3.94 0.26
CA GLU A 21 9.30 4.34 -0.92
C GLU A 21 9.63 5.84 -0.96
N ALA A 22 9.17 6.65 0.00
CA ALA A 22 9.37 8.10 -0.01
C ALA A 22 10.88 8.45 -0.05
N LEU A 23 11.24 9.33 -0.98
CA LEU A 23 12.60 9.84 -1.13
C LEU A 23 12.77 11.11 -0.28
N ILE A 24 13.67 11.07 0.69
CA ILE A 24 13.99 12.19 1.58
C ILE A 24 15.50 12.44 1.47
N GLY A 25 15.90 13.21 0.46
CA GLY A 25 17.31 13.30 0.07
C GLY A 25 17.84 11.93 -0.38
N SER A 26 18.90 11.44 0.26
CA SER A 26 19.43 10.08 0.07
C SER A 26 18.80 9.02 0.98
N SER A 27 17.88 9.42 1.87
CA SER A 27 17.20 8.54 2.83
C SER A 27 15.85 8.05 2.33
N ARG A 28 15.31 7.02 3.00
CA ARG A 28 13.94 6.52 2.79
C ARG A 28 13.04 6.82 3.98
N GLY A 29 11.73 6.85 3.74
CA GLY A 29 10.75 7.17 4.79
C GLY A 29 10.44 5.98 5.71
N LEU A 30 10.14 6.29 6.97
CA LEU A 30 9.70 5.34 8.00
C LEU A 30 8.37 5.82 8.62
N ARG A 31 7.47 4.88 8.93
CA ARG A 31 6.17 5.14 9.59
C ARG A 31 5.91 4.18 10.75
N GLY A 32 4.95 4.56 11.61
CA GLY A 32 4.35 3.69 12.61
C GLY A 32 5.04 3.63 13.96
N GLY A 33 6.30 4.06 14.06
CA GLY A 33 7.05 3.95 15.32
C GLY A 33 7.46 2.51 15.63
N SER A 34 7.98 2.25 16.83
CA SER A 34 8.31 0.88 17.27
C SER A 34 8.09 0.69 18.76
N PHE A 35 8.14 -0.55 19.24
CA PHE A 35 7.89 -0.91 20.64
C PHE A 35 8.84 -0.23 21.65
N ASN A 36 9.97 0.33 21.20
CA ASN A 36 10.98 0.95 22.05
C ASN A 36 11.05 2.50 21.90
N TYR A 37 10.07 3.12 21.25
CA TYR A 37 10.05 4.57 21.04
C TYR A 37 8.93 5.26 21.82
N TYR A 38 9.03 6.59 21.92
CA TYR A 38 8.01 7.46 22.53
C TYR A 38 6.69 7.44 21.76
N ASP A 39 5.59 7.74 22.45
CA ASP A 39 4.24 7.75 21.89
C ASP A 39 4.07 8.75 20.73
N ASP A 40 4.78 9.89 20.77
CA ASP A 40 4.84 10.86 19.67
C ASP A 40 5.26 10.23 18.32
N SER A 41 6.06 9.17 18.35
CA SER A 41 6.49 8.46 17.15
C SER A 41 5.44 7.49 16.59
N LEU A 42 4.49 7.08 17.43
CA LEU A 42 3.40 6.16 17.09
C LEU A 42 2.24 6.89 16.38
N HIS A 43 2.24 8.23 16.42
CA HIS A 43 1.23 9.03 15.75
C HIS A 43 1.26 8.82 14.23
N ALA A 44 0.10 8.65 13.60
CA ALA A 44 -0.02 8.45 12.15
C ALA A 44 0.55 9.62 11.31
N SER A 45 0.62 10.82 11.90
CA SER A 45 1.22 12.01 11.28
C SER A 45 2.74 12.06 11.39
N HIS A 46 3.35 11.28 12.28
CA HIS A 46 4.78 11.24 12.45
C HIS A 46 5.47 10.65 11.20
N ARG A 47 6.60 11.25 10.83
CA ARG A 47 7.39 10.85 9.65
C ARG A 47 8.85 10.73 10.05
N GLY A 48 9.33 9.49 10.12
CA GLY A 48 10.74 9.20 10.28
C GLY A 48 11.45 9.05 8.93
N TYR A 49 12.77 9.01 8.96
CA TYR A 49 13.61 8.65 7.83
C TYR A 49 14.91 8.03 8.32
N SER A 50 15.52 7.20 7.49
CA SER A 50 16.84 6.63 7.78
C SER A 50 17.59 6.31 6.48
N ASP A 51 18.90 6.11 6.60
CA ASP A 51 19.73 5.57 5.52
C ASP A 51 19.20 4.19 5.10
N PRO A 52 18.90 3.97 3.79
CA PRO A 52 18.34 2.70 3.32
C PRO A 52 19.31 1.51 3.42
N SER A 53 20.61 1.74 3.62
CA SER A 53 21.60 0.69 3.85
C SER A 53 21.71 0.27 5.32
N GLY A 54 21.10 1.02 6.24
CA GLY A 54 21.09 0.72 7.66
C GLY A 54 20.07 -0.35 8.03
N GLU A 55 20.53 -1.37 8.75
CA GLU A 55 19.69 -2.43 9.32
C GLU A 55 19.59 -2.26 10.83
N TYR A 56 18.37 -2.27 11.35
CA TYR A 56 18.08 -2.15 12.78
C TYR A 56 16.98 -3.14 13.16
N GLY A 57 17.11 -3.80 14.31
CA GLY A 57 16.08 -4.75 14.80
C GLY A 57 14.73 -4.12 15.15
N LEU A 58 14.61 -2.80 15.05
CA LEU A 58 13.37 -2.05 15.22
C LEU A 58 12.71 -1.68 13.88
N PHE A 59 13.30 -2.06 12.75
CA PHE A 59 12.82 -1.73 11.40
C PHE A 59 12.28 -2.97 10.70
N GLY A 60 11.20 -2.80 9.97
CA GLY A 60 10.54 -3.80 9.14
C GLY A 60 9.88 -3.14 7.94
N PHE A 61 8.89 -3.82 7.37
CA PHE A 61 8.13 -3.33 6.23
C PHE A 61 6.79 -4.04 6.15
N ARG A 62 5.88 -3.47 5.36
CA ARG A 62 4.67 -4.13 4.89
C ARG A 62 4.64 -4.09 3.37
N VAL A 63 4.06 -5.11 2.77
CA VAL A 63 3.87 -5.19 1.32
C VAL A 63 2.47 -4.69 0.99
N SER A 64 2.34 -3.92 -0.07
CA SER A 64 1.06 -3.52 -0.64
C SER A 64 0.99 -3.91 -2.11
N GLU A 65 -0.16 -4.43 -2.54
CA GLU A 65 -0.46 -4.64 -3.95
C GLU A 65 -1.23 -3.44 -4.49
N VAL A 66 -0.75 -2.87 -5.60
CA VAL A 66 -1.47 -1.84 -6.35
C VAL A 66 -2.03 -2.52 -7.59
N PRO A 67 -3.36 -2.59 -7.77
CA PRO A 67 -3.95 -3.20 -8.95
C PRO A 67 -3.41 -2.53 -10.23
N GLU A 68 -2.88 -3.33 -11.14
CA GLU A 68 -2.32 -2.84 -12.40
C GLU A 68 -3.37 -2.02 -13.18
N PRO A 69 -3.06 -0.78 -13.62
CA PRO A 69 -3.96 0.01 -14.46
C PRO A 69 -4.37 -0.73 -15.75
N ALA A 70 -3.47 -1.59 -16.25
CA ALA A 70 -3.69 -2.43 -17.42
C ALA A 70 -4.83 -3.44 -17.22
N THR A 71 -5.03 -3.96 -16.01
CA THR A 71 -6.05 -4.98 -15.74
C THR A 71 -7.45 -4.39 -15.87
N LEU A 72 -7.69 -3.19 -15.34
CA LEU A 72 -8.96 -2.48 -15.48
C LEU A 72 -9.23 -2.09 -16.95
N THR A 73 -8.21 -1.60 -17.66
CA THR A 73 -8.35 -1.27 -19.09
C THR A 73 -8.60 -2.51 -19.95
N LEU A 74 -7.93 -3.63 -19.71
CA LEU A 74 -8.20 -4.91 -20.38
C LEU A 74 -9.60 -5.44 -20.07
N LEU A 75 -10.05 -5.37 -18.82
CA LEU A 75 -11.38 -5.83 -18.43
C LEU A 75 -12.48 -4.99 -19.09
N THR A 76 -12.30 -3.66 -19.13
CA THR A 76 -13.24 -2.75 -19.79
C THR A 76 -13.24 -2.93 -21.31
N LEU A 77 -12.07 -2.99 -21.95
CA LEU A 77 -11.96 -3.22 -23.40
C LEU A 77 -12.49 -4.59 -23.80
N GLY A 78 -12.15 -5.63 -23.06
CA GLY A 78 -12.64 -7.00 -23.25
C GLY A 78 -14.15 -7.09 -23.06
N GLY A 79 -14.69 -6.50 -21.99
CA GLY A 79 -16.13 -6.42 -21.75
C GLY A 79 -16.88 -5.69 -22.87
N LEU A 80 -16.37 -4.55 -23.34
CA LEU A 80 -16.93 -3.81 -24.47
C LEU A 80 -16.87 -4.61 -25.77
N ALA A 81 -15.77 -5.33 -26.04
CA ALA A 81 -15.65 -6.19 -27.21
C ALA A 81 -16.68 -7.33 -27.21
N ILE A 82 -16.90 -7.98 -26.05
CA ILE A 82 -17.92 -9.01 -25.87
C ILE A 82 -19.32 -8.44 -26.08
N LEU A 83 -19.63 -7.28 -25.49
CA LEU A 83 -20.92 -6.61 -25.65
C LEU A 83 -21.20 -6.21 -27.11
N ARG A 84 -20.18 -5.70 -27.83
CA ARG A 84 -20.30 -5.40 -29.27
C ARG A 84 -20.57 -6.66 -30.08
N ARG A 85 -19.85 -7.76 -29.84
CA ARG A 85 -20.05 -9.04 -30.54
C ARG A 85 -21.47 -9.59 -30.35
N ARG A 86 -22.04 -9.48 -29.15
CA ARG A 86 -23.41 -9.95 -28.87
C ARG A 86 -24.48 -9.16 -29.63
N ARG A 87 -24.26 -7.87 -29.91
CA ARG A 87 -25.20 -7.04 -30.69
C ARG A 87 -25.17 -7.35 -32.19
N SER A 88 -24.02 -7.75 -32.73
CA SER A 88 -23.86 -8.06 -34.15
C SER A 88 -24.55 -9.35 -34.59
N CYS A 89 -24.75 -10.32 -33.69
CA CYS A 89 -25.38 -11.60 -34.00
C CYS A 89 -26.92 -11.59 -33.84
N GLY A 90 -27.51 -10.53 -33.31
CA GLY A 90 -28.97 -10.40 -33.10
C GLY A 90 -29.73 -9.61 -34.16
N GLY A 91 -29.06 -9.14 -35.22
CA GLY A 91 -29.62 -8.20 -36.22
C GLY A 91 -29.96 -8.80 -37.59
N ARG A 92 -30.12 -10.13 -37.71
CA ARG A 92 -30.65 -10.77 -38.93
C ARG A 92 -31.91 -11.58 -38.57
N ALA A 93 -33.04 -10.89 -38.58
CA ALA A 93 -34.37 -11.44 -38.79
C ALA A 93 -35.05 -10.53 -39.82
#